data_AF-A0A953IN05-F1
#
_entry.id   AF-A0A953IN05-F1
#
_cell.length_a   1.000
_cell.length_b   1.000
_cell.length_c   1.000
_cell.angle_alpha   90.00
_cell.angle_beta   90.00
_cell.angle_gamma   90.00
#
_symmetry.space_group_name_H-M   'P 1'
#
loop_
_entity.id
_entity.type
_entity.pdbx_description
1 polymer ?
#
loop_
_entity_poly.entity_id
_entity_poly.type
_entity_poly.pdbx_seq_one_letter_code
_entity_poly.pdbx_strand_id
1 'polypeptide(L)'
;MDFEKLGLFYLGRPLDPATLAPRAEPLLYDARDLVTHAMIVGMTGSGKTGLGIGLLEEAAIDGVPAVIIDPKGDLANLLLTFPELRPEDFLPWVKEEDAARKGISRDELAAAEAKKWREGLAAWGQDGERI
;
A
#
# COMPACT_ATOMS: atom_id res chain seq x y z
N MET A 1 13.68 -8.76 4.46
CA MET A 1 13.04 -9.51 5.57
C MET A 1 12.11 -10.46 4.88
N ASP A 2 12.23 -11.77 5.10
CA ASP A 2 11.44 -12.74 4.34
C ASP A 2 10.07 -12.94 5.01
N PHE A 3 9.05 -12.28 4.48
CA PHE A 3 7.66 -12.38 4.94
C PHE A 3 6.74 -13.10 3.96
N GLU A 4 7.25 -13.53 2.80
CA GLU A 4 6.46 -14.21 1.77
C GLU A 4 6.30 -15.69 2.12
N LYS A 5 5.19 -16.00 2.78
CA LYS A 5 4.84 -17.35 3.22
C LYS A 5 3.38 -17.60 2.87
N LEU A 6 3.13 -18.61 2.04
CA LEU A 6 1.78 -18.98 1.61
C LEU A 6 0.81 -19.10 2.79
N GLY A 7 -0.29 -18.34 2.76
CA GLY A 7 -1.31 -18.33 3.79
C GLY A 7 -1.01 -17.42 5.00
N LEU A 8 0.05 -16.61 4.94
CA LEU A 8 0.35 -15.58 5.92
C LEU A 8 0.32 -14.20 5.26
N PHE A 9 -0.65 -13.37 5.66
CA PHE A 9 -0.82 -12.03 5.13
C PHE A 9 0.01 -11.02 5.93
N TYR A 10 0.82 -10.23 5.24
CA TYR A 10 1.57 -9.13 5.86
C TYR A 10 0.66 -7.92 6.12
N LEU A 11 0.43 -7.59 7.40
CA LEU A 11 -0.43 -6.47 7.83
C LEU A 11 0.34 -5.31 8.46
N GLY A 12 1.62 -5.16 8.11
CA GLY A 12 2.48 -4.09 8.63
C GLY A 12 3.31 -4.54 9.82
N ARG A 13 3.48 -3.65 10.81
CA ARG A 13 4.31 -3.89 12.02
C ARG A 13 3.52 -3.48 13.26
N PRO A 14 3.55 -4.27 14.36
CA PRO A 14 2.94 -3.86 15.62
C PRO A 14 3.56 -2.57 16.14
N LEU A 15 2.76 -1.72 16.77
CA LEU A 15 3.26 -0.52 17.42
C LEU A 15 3.67 -0.82 18.86
N ASP A 16 4.76 -0.22 19.31
CA ASP A 16 5.10 -0.17 20.72
C ASP A 16 4.08 0.71 21.48
N PRO A 17 3.40 0.21 22.52
CA PRO A 17 2.33 0.97 23.18
C PRO A 17 2.79 2.24 23.90
N ALA A 18 4.07 2.33 24.28
CA ALA A 18 4.59 3.48 25.02
C ALA A 18 5.06 4.60 24.08
N THR A 19 5.63 4.23 22.94
CA THR A 19 6.24 5.18 21.99
C THR A 19 5.43 5.38 20.71
N LEU A 20 4.50 4.48 20.43
CA LEU A 20 3.80 4.34 19.15
C LEU A 20 4.73 4.13 17.95
N ALA A 21 5.99 3.80 18.19
CA ALA A 21 6.94 3.46 17.14
C ALA A 21 6.64 2.04 16.61
N PRO A 22 6.76 1.81 15.29
CA PRO A 22 6.65 0.46 14.74
C PRO A 22 7.79 -0.41 15.24
N ARG A 23 7.45 -1.62 15.69
CA ARG A 23 8.43 -2.65 16.03
C ARG A 23 9.08 -3.22 14.78
N ALA A 24 10.22 -3.88 14.94
CA ALA A 24 10.93 -4.46 13.80
C ALA A 24 10.17 -5.65 13.21
N GLU A 25 9.51 -6.47 14.04
CA GLU A 25 8.85 -7.68 13.57
C GLU A 25 7.60 -7.36 12.73
N PRO A 26 7.42 -8.02 11.57
CA PRO A 26 6.20 -7.90 10.79
C PRO A 26 5.03 -8.57 11.51
N LEU A 27 3.83 -8.02 11.35
CA LEU A 27 2.58 -8.67 11.70
C LEU A 27 2.17 -9.58 10.55
N LEU A 28 2.44 -10.87 10.69
CA LEU A 28 1.98 -11.90 9.75
C LEU A 28 0.70 -12.53 10.29
N TYR A 29 -0.40 -12.31 9.58
CA TYR A 29 -1.74 -12.76 9.96
C TYR A 29 -2.08 -14.07 9.27
N ASP A 30 -2.63 -15.04 10.01
CA ASP A 30 -3.03 -16.33 9.46
C ASP A 30 -4.30 -16.17 8.60
N ALA A 31 -4.16 -16.34 7.28
CA ALA A 31 -5.27 -16.18 6.35
C ALA A 31 -6.42 -17.16 6.61
N ARG A 32 -6.17 -18.28 7.32
CA ARG A 32 -7.21 -19.23 7.69
C ARG A 32 -8.24 -18.64 8.63
N ASP A 33 -7.90 -17.61 9.41
CA ASP A 33 -8.89 -16.95 10.27
C ASP A 33 -9.98 -16.26 9.43
N LEU A 34 -9.65 -15.80 8.21
CA LEU A 34 -10.58 -15.11 7.31
C LEU A 34 -11.64 -16.03 6.69
N VAL A 35 -11.49 -17.35 6.77
CA VAL A 35 -12.48 -18.31 6.25
C VAL A 35 -13.76 -18.37 7.11
N THR A 36 -13.74 -17.77 8.29
CA THR A 36 -14.87 -17.74 9.24
C THR A 36 -15.62 -16.41 9.29
N HIS A 37 -15.46 -15.57 8.25
CA HIS A 37 -15.94 -14.19 8.12
C HIS A 37 -15.10 -13.20 8.94
N ALA A 38 -14.94 -12.00 8.38
CA ALA A 38 -14.27 -10.88 9.03
C ALA A 38 -15.12 -9.61 8.90
N MET A 39 -14.97 -8.70 9.87
CA MET A 39 -15.64 -7.40 9.85
C MET A 39 -14.64 -6.31 10.23
N ILE A 40 -14.55 -5.27 9.40
CA ILE A 40 -13.73 -4.08 9.65
C ILE A 40 -14.65 -2.93 10.06
N VAL A 41 -14.48 -2.43 11.28
CA VAL A 41 -15.28 -1.33 11.84
C VAL A 41 -14.43 -0.13 12.21
N GLY A 42 -14.99 1.08 12.12
CA GLY A 42 -14.28 2.32 12.41
C GLY A 42 -14.90 3.54 11.72
N MET A 43 -14.52 4.74 12.18
CA MET A 43 -14.99 6.01 11.60
C MET A 43 -14.32 6.32 10.25
N THR A 44 -14.86 7.26 9.48
CA THR A 44 -14.19 7.73 8.25
C THR A 44 -12.79 8.26 8.58
N GLY A 45 -11.81 7.93 7.74
CA GLY A 45 -10.40 8.29 7.97
C GLY A 45 -9.63 7.38 8.92
N SER A 46 -10.27 6.37 9.54
CA SER A 46 -9.58 5.43 10.45
C SER A 46 -8.77 4.33 9.75
N GLY A 47 -8.62 4.38 8.43
CA GLY A 47 -7.86 3.39 7.66
C GLY A 47 -8.60 2.11 7.25
N LYS A 48 -9.94 1.99 7.44
CA LYS A 48 -10.70 0.79 7.07
C LYS A 48 -10.47 0.32 5.62
N THR A 49 -10.59 1.25 4.67
CA THR A 49 -10.39 0.96 3.24
C THR A 49 -8.95 0.55 2.97
N GLY A 50 -7.96 1.19 3.60
CA GLY A 50 -6.55 0.82 3.46
C GLY A 50 -6.27 -0.59 4.00
N LEU A 51 -6.84 -0.97 5.15
CA LEU A 51 -6.73 -2.33 5.66
C LEU A 51 -7.40 -3.35 4.72
N GLY A 52 -8.58 -3.03 4.19
CA GLY A 52 -9.27 -3.88 3.22
C GLY A 52 -8.48 -4.07 1.93
N ILE A 53 -7.88 -3.00 1.41
CA ILE A 53 -6.99 -3.04 0.25
C ILE A 53 -5.78 -3.92 0.54
N GLY A 54 -5.10 -3.72 1.67
CA GLY A 54 -3.94 -4.54 2.04
C GLY A 54 -4.30 -6.03 2.11
N LEU A 55 -5.44 -6.38 2.72
CA LEU A 55 -5.92 -7.77 2.72
C LEU A 55 -6.15 -8.34 1.30
N LEU A 56 -6.68 -7.52 0.39
CA LEU A 56 -6.92 -7.93 -1.00
C LEU A 56 -5.60 -8.07 -1.78
N GLU A 57 -4.61 -7.21 -1.53
CA GLU A 57 -3.28 -7.29 -2.13
C GLU A 57 -2.56 -8.56 -1.69
N GLU A 58 -2.54 -8.88 -0.39
CA GLU A 58 -1.96 -10.12 0.12
C GLU A 58 -2.67 -11.37 -0.43
N ALA A 59 -3.99 -11.34 -0.51
CA ALA A 59 -4.78 -12.41 -1.13
C ALA A 59 -4.44 -12.58 -2.62
N ALA A 60 -4.24 -11.49 -3.36
CA ALA A 60 -3.86 -11.52 -4.77
C ALA A 60 -2.44 -12.08 -4.98
N ILE A 61 -1.48 -11.71 -4.12
CA ILE A 61 -0.11 -12.26 -4.12
C ILE A 61 -0.14 -13.78 -3.92
N ASP A 62 -0.98 -14.27 -3.01
CA ASP A 62 -1.18 -15.71 -2.76
C ASP A 62 -2.03 -16.42 -3.84
N GLY A 63 -2.49 -15.70 -4.87
CA GLY A 63 -3.30 -16.25 -5.97
C GLY A 63 -4.73 -16.63 -5.56
N VAL A 64 -5.25 -16.04 -4.48
CA VAL A 64 -6.60 -16.29 -3.99
C VAL A 64 -7.61 -15.53 -4.87
N PRO A 65 -8.56 -16.21 -5.52
CA PRO A 65 -9.58 -15.54 -6.32
C PRO A 65 -10.55 -14.77 -5.42
N ALA A 66 -10.82 -13.51 -5.78
CA ALA A 66 -11.72 -12.63 -5.03
C ALA A 66 -12.84 -12.07 -5.92
N VAL A 67 -14.05 -11.98 -5.37
CA VAL A 67 -15.17 -11.20 -5.92
C VAL A 67 -15.41 -10.03 -4.99
N ILE A 68 -15.33 -8.82 -5.54
CA ILE A 68 -15.34 -7.60 -4.74
C ILE A 68 -16.52 -6.71 -5.16
N ILE A 69 -17.33 -6.31 -4.20
CA ILE A 69 -18.43 -5.37 -4.39
C ILE A 69 -18.00 -4.03 -3.79
N ASP A 70 -17.60 -3.11 -4.66
CA ASP A 70 -17.13 -1.80 -4.27
C ASP A 70 -18.13 -0.71 -4.70
N PRO A 71 -19.04 -0.29 -3.81
CA PRO A 71 -19.98 0.80 -4.10
C PRO A 71 -19.30 2.17 -4.18
N LYS A 72 -18.06 2.31 -3.69
CA LYS A 72 -17.31 3.57 -3.69
C LYS A 72 -16.55 3.76 -5.00
N GLY A 73 -16.18 2.66 -5.65
CA GLY A 73 -15.49 2.63 -6.95
C GLY A 73 -14.02 3.03 -6.87
N ASP A 74 -13.42 3.06 -5.69
CA ASP A 74 -12.01 3.45 -5.51
C ASP A 74 -11.04 2.28 -5.61
N LEU A 75 -11.50 1.03 -5.61
CA LEU A 75 -10.65 -0.15 -5.80
C LEU A 75 -10.09 -0.28 -7.22
N ALA A 76 -10.71 0.36 -8.22
CA ALA A 76 -10.16 0.41 -9.57
C ALA A 76 -8.78 1.10 -9.60
N ASN A 77 -8.47 1.93 -8.59
CA ASN A 77 -7.15 2.54 -8.46
C ASN A 77 -6.05 1.52 -8.17
N LEU A 78 -6.36 0.30 -7.74
CA LEU A 78 -5.37 -0.77 -7.59
C LEU A 78 -4.75 -1.18 -8.94
N LEU A 79 -5.38 -0.84 -10.06
CA LEU A 79 -4.80 -1.03 -11.39
C LEU A 79 -3.77 0.06 -11.77
N LEU A 80 -3.63 1.10 -10.94
CA LEU A 80 -2.64 2.15 -11.13
C LEU A 80 -1.32 1.75 -10.47
N THR A 81 -0.61 0.80 -11.09
CA THR A 81 0.65 0.26 -10.58
C THR A 81 1.86 0.80 -11.34
N PHE A 82 2.93 1.12 -10.61
CA PHE A 82 4.22 1.56 -11.18
C PHE A 82 5.38 0.71 -10.64
N PRO A 83 5.53 -0.56 -11.07
CA PRO A 83 6.54 -1.47 -10.52
C PRO A 83 7.98 -0.95 -10.68
N GLU A 84 8.28 -0.26 -11.79
CA GLU A 84 9.62 0.27 -12.04
C GLU A 84 9.91 1.56 -11.24
N LEU A 85 8.88 2.17 -10.63
CA LEU A 85 8.98 3.41 -9.84
C LEU A 85 9.80 4.51 -10.55
N ARG A 86 9.61 4.69 -11.86
CA ARG A 86 10.37 5.68 -12.63
C ARG A 86 9.64 7.03 -12.64
N PRO A 87 10.36 8.17 -12.64
CA PRO A 87 9.73 9.49 -12.70
C PRO A 87 8.70 9.63 -13.84
N GLU A 88 8.96 9.02 -14.99
CA GLU A 88 8.10 9.09 -16.17
C GLU A 88 6.74 8.42 -15.95
N ASP A 89 6.66 7.42 -15.07
CA ASP A 89 5.41 6.73 -14.72
C ASP A 89 4.50 7.66 -13.88
N PHE A 90 5.09 8.56 -13.08
CA PHE A 90 4.37 9.55 -12.26
C PHE A 90 4.04 10.84 -13.01
N LEU A 91 4.81 11.19 -14.04
CA LEU A 91 4.70 12.45 -14.77
C LEU A 91 3.28 12.77 -15.30
N PRO A 92 2.50 11.81 -15.83
CA PRO A 92 1.12 12.07 -16.27
C PRO A 92 0.18 12.48 -15.13
N TRP A 93 0.53 12.12 -13.89
CA TRP A 93 -0.31 12.26 -12.71
C TRP A 93 0.05 13.48 -11.85
N VAL A 94 1.22 14.09 -12.08
CA VAL A 94 1.61 15.33 -11.40
C VAL A 94 1.00 16.56 -12.08
N LYS A 95 0.37 17.41 -11.28
CA LYS A 95 -0.28 18.65 -11.74
C LYS A 95 0.72 19.79 -11.83
N GLU A 96 0.59 20.62 -12.85
CA GLU A 96 1.40 21.82 -13.03
C GLU A 96 1.25 22.80 -11.86
N GLU A 97 0.03 22.98 -11.35
CA GLU A 97 -0.26 23.85 -10.21
C GLU A 97 0.48 23.41 -8.92
N ASP A 98 0.61 22.11 -8.69
CA ASP A 98 1.33 21.57 -7.53
C ASP A 98 2.84 21.82 -7.64
N ALA A 99 3.39 21.69 -8.85
CA ALA A 99 4.79 21.99 -9.13
C ALA A 99 5.06 23.50 -8.97
N ALA A 100 4.20 24.35 -9.54
CA ALA A 100 4.26 25.80 -9.43
C ALA A 100 4.19 26.27 -7.97
N ARG A 101 3.29 25.72 -7.15
CA ARG A 101 3.19 26.04 -5.71
C ARG A 101 4.47 25.71 -4.94
N LYS A 102 5.21 24.68 -5.38
CA LYS A 102 6.49 24.26 -4.80
C LYS A 102 7.70 24.98 -5.43
N GLY A 103 7.50 25.79 -6.48
CA GLY A 103 8.57 26.48 -7.19
C GLY A 103 9.49 25.56 -7.99
N ILE A 104 8.99 24.39 -8.43
CA ILE A 104 9.74 23.38 -9.18
C ILE A 104 9.02 23.02 -10.49
N SER A 105 9.72 22.36 -11.41
CA SER A 105 9.14 21.80 -12.64
C SER A 105 8.32 20.54 -12.38
N ARG A 106 7.49 20.14 -13.36
CA ARG A 106 6.73 18.88 -13.29
C ARG A 106 7.64 17.65 -13.27
N ASP A 107 8.73 17.67 -14.03
CA ASP A 107 9.73 16.60 -14.04
C ASP A 107 10.40 16.45 -12.67
N GLU A 108 10.77 17.56 -12.03
CA GLU A 108 11.32 17.54 -10.67
C GLU A 108 10.29 17.02 -9.64
N LEU A 109 9.02 17.40 -9.77
CA LEU A 109 7.96 16.88 -8.91
C LEU A 109 7.74 15.38 -9.12
N ALA A 110 7.73 14.91 -10.36
CA ALA A 110 7.58 13.49 -10.69
C ALA A 110 8.75 12.67 -10.15
N ALA A 111 9.98 13.17 -10.29
CA ALA A 111 11.17 12.55 -9.71
C ALA A 111 11.13 12.50 -8.18
N ALA A 112 10.62 13.56 -7.54
CA ALA A 112 10.43 13.61 -6.10
C ALA A 112 9.38 12.60 -5.62
N GLU A 113 8.24 12.44 -6.31
CA GLU A 113 7.24 11.44 -5.96
C GLU A 113 7.78 10.01 -6.17
N ALA A 114 8.45 9.73 -7.29
CA ALA A 114 9.08 8.44 -7.55
C ALA A 114 10.08 8.06 -6.43
N LYS A 115 10.93 9.01 -6.03
CA LYS A 115 11.88 8.83 -4.93
C LYS A 115 11.16 8.55 -3.61
N LYS A 116 10.14 9.35 -3.28
CA LYS A 116 9.36 9.20 -2.04
C LYS A 116 8.69 7.82 -1.95
N TRP A 117 8.11 7.33 -3.03
CA TRP A 117 7.51 5.98 -3.05
C TRP A 117 8.57 4.89 -2.85
N ARG A 118 9.70 4.98 -3.55
CA ARG A 118 10.82 4.04 -3.41
C ARG A 118 11.36 3.99 -1.99
N GLU A 119 11.61 5.14 -1.37
CA GLU A 119 12.09 5.25 0.01
C GLU A 119 11.05 4.75 1.02
N GLY A 120 9.77 5.07 0.78
CA GLY A 120 8.65 4.61 1.59
C GLY A 120 8.53 3.09 1.61
N LEU A 121 8.51 2.45 0.45
CA LEU A 121 8.48 0.99 0.31
C LEU A 121 9.71 0.35 0.97
N ALA A 122 10.91 0.89 0.70
CA ALA A 122 12.14 0.37 1.28
C ALA A 122 12.16 0.45 2.82
N ALA A 123 11.56 1.49 3.42
CA ALA A 123 11.44 1.60 4.88
C ALA A 123 10.59 0.45 5.49
N TRP A 124 9.65 -0.09 4.71
CA TRP A 124 8.84 -1.26 5.07
C TRP A 124 9.46 -2.58 4.62
N GLY A 125 10.62 -2.55 3.96
CA GLY A 125 11.32 -3.73 3.45
C GLY A 125 10.71 -4.28 2.15
N GLN A 126 10.00 -3.44 1.41
CA GLN A 126 9.36 -3.75 0.13
C GLN A 126 10.04 -2.98 -1.01
N ASP A 127 9.80 -3.43 -2.23
CA ASP A 127 10.25 -2.76 -3.46
C ASP A 127 9.21 -2.96 -4.58
N GLY A 128 9.61 -2.63 -5.81
CA GLY A 128 8.76 -2.70 -6.99
C GLY A 128 8.34 -4.12 -7.41
N GLU A 129 9.00 -5.19 -6.92
CA GLU A 129 8.63 -6.57 -7.27
C GLU A 129 7.29 -6.99 -6.64
N ARG A 130 6.85 -6.28 -5.59
CA ARG A 130 5.60 -6.54 -4.86
C ARG A 130 4.42 -5.71 -5.38
N ILE A 131 4.60 -4.98 -6.47
CA ILE A 131 3.61 -4.09 -7.10
C ILE A 131 3.01 -4.75 -8.35
#